data_AF-A0A133PB93-F1
#
_entry.id   AF-A0A133PB93-F1
#
_cell.length_a   1.000
_cell.length_b   1.000
_cell.length_c   1.000
_cell.angle_alpha   90.00
_cell.angle_beta   90.00
_cell.angle_gamma   90.00
#
_symmetry.space_group_name_H-M   'P 1'
#
loop_
_entity.id
_entity.type
_entity.pdbx_description
1 polymer ?
#
loop_
_entity_poly.entity_id
_entity_poly.type
_entity_poly.pdbx_seq_one_letter_code
_entity_poly.pdbx_strand_id
1 'polypeptide(L)'
;MFEKLKEYWNKYKKYIIVISILMIFGVFLLNFIFVITDWIARKGFNWKAILYSPVSNEEWLSFIGNGIVGLATLLLFWIAKKSFENERNKVKYENEMKKIEKEKEIVEEYLKVFEINDIYDIRSQTLTSSFYKTRENDEKIAIDTISKRGDMIKKINFVQLKLDFNTNFRIKLRGRFKAEIYEKEMNEIYNELVDLQNMYGIVLDNISSEISDLIKVEDLNERERKVISILKSENKINKEVKEQFLHIFNKYKENKLLEEKIKGIKIENEVEYGNFLLIFNTYLNYVINKVKEYFINVEKDIEEEFLKKNL
;
A
#
# COMPACT_ATOMS: atom_id res chain seq x y z
N MET A 1 23.31 43.19 25.93
CA MET A 1 24.24 42.66 24.88
C MET A 1 25.40 41.87 25.48
N PHE A 2 26.04 42.37 26.56
CA PHE A 2 27.15 41.69 27.24
C PHE A 2 26.79 40.35 27.91
N GLU A 3 25.58 40.20 28.47
CA GLU A 3 25.18 38.93 29.13
C GLU A 3 25.05 37.77 28.14
N LYS A 4 24.43 37.99 26.97
CA LYS A 4 24.35 36.98 25.90
C LYS A 4 25.73 36.57 25.38
N LEU A 5 26.68 37.51 25.30
CA LEU A 5 28.08 37.21 24.93
C LEU A 5 28.79 36.39 26.00
N LYS A 6 28.54 36.66 27.28
CA LYS A 6 29.11 35.92 28.42
C LYS A 6 28.59 34.48 28.49
N GLU A 7 27.31 34.29 28.17
CA GLU A 7 26.67 32.99 28.08
C GLU A 7 27.18 32.17 26.89
N TYR A 8 27.34 32.80 25.72
CA TYR A 8 27.95 32.18 24.53
C TYR A 8 29.41 31.80 24.77
N TRP A 9 30.18 32.70 25.41
CA TRP A 9 31.56 32.41 25.80
C TRP A 9 31.62 31.21 26.73
N ASN A 10 30.83 31.18 27.82
CA ASN A 10 30.86 30.04 28.74
C ASN A 10 30.46 28.72 28.08
N LYS A 11 29.52 28.73 27.13
CA LYS A 11 29.08 27.52 26.41
C LYS A 11 30.15 26.97 25.47
N TYR A 12 30.89 27.83 24.77
CA TYR A 12 31.83 27.42 23.73
C TYR A 12 33.30 27.60 24.08
N LYS A 13 33.64 28.18 25.24
CA LYS A 13 35.02 28.46 25.68
C LYS A 13 35.92 27.24 25.57
N LYS A 14 35.43 26.05 25.94
CA LYS A 14 36.19 24.80 25.84
C LYS A 14 36.53 24.44 24.38
N TYR A 15 35.57 24.57 23.46
CA TYR A 15 35.77 24.32 22.03
C TYR A 15 36.67 25.37 21.39
N ILE A 16 36.47 26.65 21.72
CA ILE A 16 37.30 27.75 21.22
C ILE A 16 38.75 27.57 21.66
N ILE A 17 38.99 27.24 22.94
CA ILE A 17 40.34 26.98 23.45
C ILE A 17 40.97 25.76 22.74
N VAL A 18 40.22 24.68 22.57
CA VAL A 18 40.72 23.47 21.89
C VAL A 18 41.05 23.74 20.41
N ILE A 19 40.21 24.49 19.70
CA ILE A 19 40.46 24.89 18.30
C ILE A 19 41.69 25.79 18.22
N SER A 20 41.84 26.76 19.13
CA SER A 20 43.02 27.63 19.18
C SER A 20 44.29 26.84 19.46
N ILE A 21 44.25 25.87 20.38
CA ILE A 21 45.38 24.99 20.67
C ILE A 21 45.71 24.12 19.46
N LEU A 22 44.71 23.54 18.80
CA LEU A 22 44.88 22.73 17.58
C LEU A 22 45.44 23.54 16.41
N MET A 23 45.03 24.80 16.22
CA MET A 23 45.63 25.67 15.22
C MET A 23 47.10 25.95 15.53
N ILE A 24 47.42 26.28 16.79
CA ILE A 24 48.81 26.56 17.20
C ILE A 24 49.67 25.28 17.04
N PHE A 25 49.21 24.14 17.55
CA PHE A 25 49.91 22.86 17.44
C PHE A 25 50.01 22.37 15.99
N GLY A 26 48.98 22.61 15.17
CA GLY A 26 48.98 22.25 13.76
C GLY A 26 50.08 22.96 12.98
N VAL A 27 50.33 24.23 13.28
CA VAL A 27 51.44 25.00 12.70
C VAL A 27 52.79 24.41 13.11
N PHE A 28 52.96 24.03 14.39
CA PHE A 28 54.19 23.39 14.87
C PHE A 28 54.41 21.99 14.27
N LEU A 29 53.35 21.20 14.13
CA LEU A 29 53.42 19.85 13.56
C LEU A 29 53.78 19.88 12.07
N LEU A 30 53.22 20.84 11.31
CA LEU A 30 53.58 21.04 9.90
C LEU A 30 55.02 21.54 9.74
N ASN A 31 55.48 22.46 10.59
CA ASN A 31 56.88 22.91 10.58
C ASN A 31 57.84 21.75 10.86
N PHE A 32 57.44 20.80 11.71
CA PHE A 32 58.22 19.58 11.97
C PHE A 32 58.31 18.67 10.73
N ILE A 33 57.23 18.51 9.97
CA ILE A 33 57.21 17.74 8.72
C ILE A 33 58.12 18.38 7.67
N PHE A 34 58.10 19.71 7.53
CA PHE A 34 58.95 20.42 6.56
C PHE A 34 60.46 20.29 6.86
N VAL A 35 60.84 20.32 8.14
CA VAL A 35 62.23 20.08 8.56
C VAL A 35 62.67 18.66 8.21
N ILE A 36 61.78 17.67 8.33
CA ILE A 36 62.05 16.30 7.90
C ILE A 36 62.20 16.21 6.38
N THR A 37 61.36 16.90 5.60
CA THR A 37 61.45 16.87 4.12
C THR A 37 62.69 17.59 3.59
N ASP A 38 63.09 18.71 4.18
CA ASP A 38 64.32 19.42 3.81
C ASP A 38 65.58 18.60 4.16
N TRP A 39 65.53 17.85 5.27
CA TRP A 39 66.57 16.89 5.63
C TRP A 39 66.67 15.74 4.61
N ILE A 40 65.54 15.17 4.19
CA ILE A 40 65.48 14.14 3.14
C ILE A 40 66.01 14.69 1.80
N ALA A 41 65.76 15.96 1.50
CA ALA A 41 66.23 16.63 0.28
C ALA A 41 67.71 17.07 0.31
N ARG A 42 68.46 16.76 1.39
CA ARG A 42 69.86 17.20 1.63
C ARG A 42 70.06 18.72 1.57
N LYS A 43 69.00 19.52 1.76
CA LYS A 43 69.13 20.94 2.05
C LYS A 43 69.56 21.06 3.52
N GLY A 44 70.56 21.88 3.82
CA GLY A 44 71.20 21.92 5.15
C GLY A 44 70.21 22.03 6.31
N PHE A 45 70.44 21.28 7.40
CA PHE A 45 69.53 21.16 8.53
C PHE A 45 69.57 22.42 9.42
N ASN A 46 68.51 23.24 9.41
CA ASN A 46 68.45 24.47 10.19
C ASN A 46 67.42 24.37 11.32
N TRP A 47 67.85 23.95 12.51
CA TRP A 47 67.01 23.81 13.73
C TRP A 47 66.21 25.07 14.07
N LYS A 48 66.67 26.26 13.66
CA LYS A 48 65.98 27.52 13.93
C LYS A 48 64.68 27.67 13.12
N ALA A 49 64.52 26.97 12.00
CA ALA A 49 63.31 27.01 11.17
C ALA A 49 62.06 26.48 11.88
N ILE A 50 62.22 25.64 12.91
CA ILE A 50 61.13 25.13 13.76
C ILE A 50 60.42 26.28 14.51
N LEU A 51 61.17 27.36 14.83
CA LEU A 51 60.70 28.51 15.61
C LEU A 51 60.34 29.74 14.77
N TYR A 52 60.65 29.76 13.46
CA TYR A 52 60.27 30.89 12.61
C TYR A 52 58.79 30.81 12.23
N SER A 53 58.11 31.95 12.39
CA SER A 53 56.72 32.12 11.96
C SER A 53 56.61 31.82 10.46
N PRO A 54 55.67 30.96 10.03
CA PRO A 54 55.52 30.61 8.61
C PRO A 54 55.03 31.75 7.72
N VAL A 55 54.70 32.90 8.32
CA VAL A 55 54.01 34.03 7.68
C VAL A 55 54.89 34.77 6.66
N SER A 56 56.22 34.58 6.65
CA SER A 56 57.13 35.31 5.76
C SER A 56 57.72 34.51 4.61
N ASN A 57 57.27 33.26 4.37
CA ASN A 57 57.74 32.47 3.24
C ASN A 57 56.65 32.40 2.16
N GLU A 58 56.91 32.98 0.97
CA GLU A 58 55.97 33.02 -0.16
C GLU A 58 55.50 31.62 -0.57
N GLU A 59 56.37 30.61 -0.49
CA GLU A 59 56.03 29.21 -0.76
C GLU A 59 54.97 28.68 0.23
N TRP A 60 54.98 29.15 1.48
CA TRP A 60 54.07 28.74 2.55
C TRP A 60 52.67 29.34 2.39
N LEU A 61 52.60 30.62 1.99
CA LEU A 61 51.34 31.26 1.60
C LEU A 61 50.75 30.58 0.35
N SER A 62 51.59 30.17 -0.61
CA SER A 62 51.12 29.41 -1.79
C SER A 62 50.65 27.99 -1.42
N PHE A 63 51.32 27.32 -0.48
CA PHE A 63 50.97 25.98 -0.01
C PHE A 63 49.66 25.98 0.77
N ILE A 64 49.45 26.95 1.68
CA ILE A 64 48.16 27.14 2.35
C ILE A 64 47.08 27.58 1.37
N GLY A 65 47.38 28.49 0.44
CA GLY A 65 46.44 28.93 -0.59
C GLY A 65 45.93 27.75 -1.42
N ASN A 66 46.84 26.90 -1.92
CA ASN A 66 46.50 25.71 -2.69
C ASN A 66 45.83 24.63 -1.84
N GLY A 67 46.23 24.47 -0.57
CA GLY A 67 45.62 23.54 0.38
C GLY A 67 44.19 23.91 0.77
N ILE A 68 43.91 25.19 0.98
CA ILE A 68 42.56 25.73 1.24
C ILE A 68 41.67 25.56 0.00
N VAL A 69 42.20 25.82 -1.19
CA VAL A 69 41.48 25.58 -2.46
C VAL A 69 41.17 24.10 -2.62
N GLY A 70 42.12 23.20 -2.32
CA GLY A 70 41.90 21.75 -2.32
C GLY A 70 40.81 21.30 -1.35
N LEU A 71 40.86 21.79 -0.10
CA LEU A 71 39.84 21.51 0.94
C LEU A 71 38.46 22.06 0.54
N ALA A 72 38.38 23.29 0.02
CA ALA A 72 37.14 23.88 -0.46
C ALA A 72 36.53 23.07 -1.60
N THR A 73 37.36 22.61 -2.53
CA THR A 73 36.93 21.76 -3.66
C THR A 73 36.42 20.40 -3.17
N LEU A 74 37.08 19.81 -2.16
CA LEU A 74 36.68 18.53 -1.56
C LEU A 74 35.38 18.65 -0.77
N LEU A 75 35.17 19.76 -0.06
CA LEU A 75 33.92 20.09 0.62
C LEU A 75 32.78 20.33 -0.38
N LEU A 76 33.03 21.08 -1.46
CA LEU A 76 32.06 21.26 -2.55
C LEU A 76 31.70 19.93 -3.20
N PHE A 77 32.68 19.05 -3.44
CA PHE A 77 32.43 17.71 -3.95
C PHE A 77 31.60 16.87 -2.97
N TRP A 78 31.87 16.96 -1.67
CA TRP A 78 31.12 16.23 -0.65
C TRP A 78 29.68 16.74 -0.51
N ILE A 79 29.48 18.06 -0.56
CA ILE A 79 28.15 18.70 -0.58
C ILE A 79 27.40 18.29 -1.85
N ALA A 80 28.06 18.33 -3.02
CA ALA A 80 27.47 17.90 -4.28
C ALA A 80 27.08 16.42 -4.25
N LYS A 81 27.96 15.54 -3.75
CA LYS A 81 27.68 14.12 -3.57
C LYS A 81 26.46 13.90 -2.67
N LYS A 82 26.40 14.56 -1.51
CA LYS A 82 25.25 14.47 -0.60
C LYS A 82 23.97 15.02 -1.23
N SER A 83 24.06 16.08 -2.03
CA SER A 83 22.93 16.63 -2.79
C SER A 83 22.41 15.64 -3.84
N PHE A 84 23.30 14.99 -4.60
CA PHE A 84 22.93 13.96 -5.57
C PHE A 84 22.30 12.72 -4.91
N GLU A 85 22.82 12.29 -3.76
CA GLU A 85 22.24 11.19 -2.99
C GLU A 85 20.82 11.52 -2.51
N ASN A 86 20.61 12.74 -2.01
CA ASN A 86 19.29 13.21 -1.56
C ASN A 86 18.29 13.30 -2.73
N GLU A 87 18.71 13.83 -3.88
CA GLU A 87 17.89 13.92 -5.08
C GLU A 87 17.52 12.53 -5.63
N ARG A 88 18.47 11.59 -5.62
CA ARG A 88 18.21 10.19 -5.99
C ARG A 88 17.24 9.51 -5.03
N ASN A 89 17.35 9.75 -3.72
CA ASN A 89 16.42 9.25 -2.72
C ASN A 89 15.01 9.81 -2.93
N LYS A 90 14.90 11.10 -3.28
CA LYS A 90 13.63 11.76 -3.60
C LYS A 90 12.95 11.14 -4.81
N VAL A 91 13.67 10.95 -5.92
CA VAL A 91 13.14 10.30 -7.12
C VAL A 91 12.67 8.87 -6.82
N LYS A 92 13.41 8.14 -5.98
CA LYS A 92 13.03 6.79 -5.57
C LYS A 92 11.73 6.79 -4.76
N TYR A 93 11.60 7.67 -3.78
CA TYR A 93 10.38 7.84 -2.99
C TYR A 93 9.17 8.20 -3.88
N GLU A 94 9.32 9.15 -4.79
CA GLU A 94 8.24 9.54 -5.72
C GLU A 94 7.79 8.37 -6.61
N ASN A 95 8.73 7.56 -7.09
CA ASN A 95 8.41 6.37 -7.88
C ASN A 95 7.71 5.28 -7.06
N GLU A 96 8.09 5.09 -5.80
CA GLU A 96 7.45 4.14 -4.89
C GLU A 96 6.02 4.58 -4.55
N MET A 97 5.80 5.86 -4.23
CA MET A 97 4.46 6.42 -3.99
C MET A 97 3.56 6.29 -5.22
N LYS A 98 4.05 6.65 -6.42
CA LYS A 98 3.29 6.46 -7.67
C LYS A 98 2.93 5.00 -7.94
N LYS A 99 3.74 4.06 -7.48
CA LYS A 99 3.44 2.63 -7.63
C LYS A 99 2.31 2.22 -6.69
N ILE A 100 2.37 2.62 -5.43
CA ILE A 100 1.32 2.35 -4.44
C ILE A 100 -0.01 2.97 -4.84
N GLU A 101 0.01 4.19 -5.36
CA GLU A 101 -1.18 4.88 -5.87
C GLU A 101 -1.87 4.08 -7.00
N LYS A 102 -1.09 3.53 -7.94
CA LYS A 102 -1.62 2.65 -8.99
C LYS A 102 -2.16 1.34 -8.43
N GLU A 103 -1.46 0.71 -7.48
CA GLU A 103 -1.92 -0.53 -6.85
C GLU A 103 -3.25 -0.29 -6.11
N LYS A 104 -3.41 0.83 -5.41
CA LYS A 104 -4.68 1.26 -4.80
C LYS A 104 -5.80 1.36 -5.82
N GLU A 105 -5.57 2.07 -6.94
CA GLU A 105 -6.56 2.26 -7.99
C GLU A 105 -7.06 0.92 -8.55
N ILE A 106 -6.16 -0.04 -8.78
CA ILE A 106 -6.50 -1.38 -9.26
C ILE A 106 -7.34 -2.15 -8.24
N VAL A 107 -6.98 -2.08 -6.96
CA VAL A 107 -7.74 -2.76 -5.89
C VAL A 107 -9.11 -2.12 -5.69
N GLU A 108 -9.21 -0.80 -5.81
CA GLU A 108 -10.50 -0.10 -5.79
C GLU A 108 -11.38 -0.46 -6.98
N GLU A 109 -10.81 -0.56 -8.19
CA GLU A 109 -11.51 -1.05 -9.39
C GLU A 109 -12.04 -2.48 -9.15
N TYR A 110 -11.22 -3.35 -8.56
CA TYR A 110 -11.61 -4.72 -8.18
C TYR A 110 -12.76 -4.72 -7.16
N LEU A 111 -12.69 -3.92 -6.10
CA LEU A 111 -13.75 -3.94 -5.08
C LEU A 111 -15.08 -3.38 -5.58
N LYS A 112 -15.05 -2.44 -6.53
CA LYS A 112 -16.24 -1.85 -7.15
C LYS A 112 -17.07 -2.83 -7.97
N VAL A 113 -16.52 -3.95 -8.45
CA VAL A 113 -17.33 -4.91 -9.21
C VAL A 113 -18.26 -5.75 -8.35
N PHE A 114 -18.07 -5.76 -7.02
CA PHE A 114 -18.87 -6.54 -6.08
C PHE A 114 -20.15 -5.80 -5.63
N GLU A 115 -20.86 -5.21 -6.57
CA GLU A 115 -22.17 -4.60 -6.33
C GLU A 115 -23.24 -5.70 -6.33
N ILE A 116 -23.52 -6.26 -5.15
CA ILE A 116 -24.53 -7.32 -5.00
C ILE A 116 -25.95 -6.83 -5.36
N ASN A 117 -26.21 -5.52 -5.29
CA ASN A 117 -27.46 -4.92 -5.75
C ASN A 117 -27.73 -5.23 -7.23
N ASP A 118 -26.71 -5.23 -8.08
CA ASP A 118 -26.87 -5.57 -9.50
C ASP A 118 -27.44 -6.98 -9.68
N ILE A 119 -27.05 -7.95 -8.83
CA ILE A 119 -27.60 -9.31 -8.87
C ILE A 119 -29.08 -9.29 -8.43
N TYR A 120 -29.41 -8.58 -7.36
CA TYR A 120 -30.79 -8.47 -6.90
C TYR A 120 -31.68 -7.71 -7.90
N ASP A 121 -31.12 -6.77 -8.66
CA ASP A 121 -31.81 -6.08 -9.74
C ASP A 121 -32.16 -7.03 -10.90
N ILE A 122 -31.28 -7.99 -11.24
CA ILE A 122 -31.63 -9.07 -12.18
C ILE A 122 -32.85 -9.82 -11.68
N ARG A 123 -32.85 -10.24 -10.41
CA ARG A 123 -33.97 -10.94 -9.79
C ARG A 123 -35.25 -10.11 -9.85
N SER A 124 -35.20 -8.88 -9.35
CA SER A 124 -36.33 -7.95 -9.29
C SER A 124 -36.92 -7.66 -10.67
N GLN A 125 -36.10 -7.28 -11.64
CA GLN A 125 -36.54 -6.98 -13.01
C GLN A 125 -37.20 -8.21 -13.66
N THR A 126 -36.63 -9.39 -13.45
CA THR A 126 -37.16 -10.63 -14.01
C THR A 126 -38.51 -10.99 -13.39
N LEU A 127 -38.61 -10.95 -12.06
CA LEU A 127 -39.80 -11.36 -11.32
C LEU A 127 -40.95 -10.34 -11.35
N THR A 128 -40.65 -9.05 -11.57
CA THR A 128 -41.66 -7.98 -11.65
C THR A 128 -42.24 -7.82 -13.07
N SER A 129 -41.56 -8.37 -14.07
CA SER A 129 -42.07 -8.41 -15.44
C SER A 129 -43.33 -9.28 -15.56
N SER A 130 -44.01 -9.28 -16.71
CA SER A 130 -45.14 -10.17 -17.02
C SER A 130 -44.79 -11.68 -17.04
N PHE A 131 -43.70 -12.07 -16.38
CA PHE A 131 -43.08 -13.40 -16.32
C PHE A 131 -44.01 -14.52 -15.89
N TYR A 132 -44.97 -14.24 -15.00
CA TYR A 132 -46.00 -15.20 -14.59
C TYR A 132 -47.32 -15.03 -15.36
N LYS A 133 -47.46 -13.99 -16.20
CA LYS A 133 -48.68 -13.73 -17.00
C LYS A 133 -48.67 -14.43 -18.35
N THR A 134 -47.49 -14.68 -18.92
CA THR A 134 -47.32 -15.33 -20.24
C THR A 134 -45.97 -16.04 -20.30
N ARG A 135 -45.90 -17.09 -21.13
CA ARG A 135 -44.66 -17.83 -21.45
C ARG A 135 -43.97 -17.35 -22.72
N GLU A 136 -44.58 -16.44 -23.47
CA GLU A 136 -44.06 -15.96 -24.77
C GLU A 136 -42.65 -15.36 -24.66
N ASN A 137 -42.29 -14.83 -23.49
CA ASN A 137 -40.99 -14.21 -23.24
C ASN A 137 -40.00 -15.12 -22.51
N ASP A 138 -40.35 -16.38 -22.20
CA ASP A 138 -39.52 -17.27 -21.38
C ASP A 138 -38.11 -17.47 -21.99
N GLU A 139 -38.04 -17.71 -23.31
CA GLU A 139 -36.77 -17.88 -24.02
C GLU A 139 -35.91 -16.62 -23.98
N LYS A 140 -36.54 -15.45 -24.19
CA LYS A 140 -35.85 -14.15 -24.12
C LYS A 140 -35.29 -13.91 -22.71
N ILE A 141 -36.09 -14.18 -21.68
CA ILE A 141 -35.67 -14.02 -20.28
C ILE A 141 -34.52 -14.96 -19.96
N ALA A 142 -34.56 -16.22 -20.40
CA ALA A 142 -33.46 -17.16 -20.21
C ALA A 142 -32.16 -16.63 -20.83
N ILE A 143 -32.22 -16.16 -22.08
CA ILE A 143 -31.06 -15.59 -22.79
C ILE A 143 -30.54 -14.35 -22.08
N ASP A 144 -31.43 -13.43 -21.69
CA ASP A 144 -31.06 -12.18 -21.01
C ASP A 144 -30.40 -12.47 -19.65
N THR A 145 -30.94 -13.42 -18.86
CA THR A 145 -30.36 -13.83 -17.58
C THR A 145 -28.98 -14.47 -17.77
N ILE A 146 -28.83 -15.37 -18.75
CA ILE A 146 -27.52 -15.99 -19.08
C ILE A 146 -26.51 -14.93 -19.50
N SER A 147 -26.93 -13.96 -20.34
CA SER A 147 -26.07 -12.88 -20.80
C SER A 147 -25.60 -12.00 -19.64
N LYS A 148 -26.54 -11.53 -18.80
CA LYS A 148 -26.22 -10.68 -17.63
C LYS A 148 -25.28 -11.40 -16.66
N ARG A 149 -25.56 -12.67 -16.35
CA ARG A 149 -24.67 -13.51 -15.53
C ARG A 149 -23.27 -13.61 -16.15
N GLY A 150 -23.20 -13.90 -17.44
CA GLY A 150 -21.94 -14.00 -18.18
C GLY A 150 -21.13 -12.71 -18.14
N ASP A 151 -21.78 -11.55 -18.27
CA ASP A 151 -21.11 -10.25 -18.24
C ASP A 151 -20.59 -9.90 -16.84
N MET A 152 -21.32 -10.23 -15.78
CA MET A 152 -20.82 -10.10 -14.40
C MET A 152 -19.57 -10.95 -14.14
N ILE A 153 -19.60 -12.23 -14.56
CA ILE A 153 -18.45 -13.14 -14.43
C ILE A 153 -17.25 -12.62 -15.22
N LYS A 154 -17.46 -12.13 -16.46
CA LYS A 154 -16.38 -11.53 -17.27
C LYS A 154 -15.76 -10.32 -16.59
N LYS A 155 -16.57 -9.41 -16.05
CA LYS A 155 -16.09 -8.22 -15.33
C LYS A 155 -15.20 -8.62 -14.17
N ILE A 156 -15.66 -9.54 -13.32
CA ILE A 156 -14.91 -10.05 -12.16
C ILE A 156 -13.59 -10.69 -12.60
N ASN A 157 -13.62 -11.60 -13.58
CA ASN A 157 -12.41 -12.26 -14.05
C ASN A 157 -11.40 -11.26 -14.65
N PHE A 158 -11.88 -10.25 -15.36
CA PHE A 158 -11.02 -9.22 -15.93
C PHE A 158 -10.32 -8.39 -14.86
N VAL A 159 -11.05 -7.92 -13.83
CA VAL A 159 -10.44 -7.17 -12.72
C VAL A 159 -9.55 -8.05 -11.84
N GLN A 160 -9.87 -9.35 -11.67
CA GLN A 160 -9.00 -10.30 -11.00
C GLN A 160 -7.66 -10.46 -11.73
N LEU A 161 -7.68 -10.58 -13.07
CA LEU A 161 -6.45 -10.62 -13.86
C LEU A 161 -5.64 -9.34 -13.70
N LYS A 162 -6.29 -8.16 -13.71
CA LYS A 162 -5.61 -6.89 -13.45
C LYS A 162 -4.96 -6.87 -12.07
N LEU A 163 -5.66 -7.31 -11.04
CA LEU A 163 -5.13 -7.43 -9.69
C LEU A 163 -3.88 -8.33 -9.68
N ASP A 164 -3.99 -9.53 -10.25
CA ASP A 164 -2.93 -10.54 -10.20
C ASP A 164 -1.65 -10.14 -10.95
N PHE A 165 -1.79 -9.40 -12.07
CA PHE A 165 -0.65 -9.00 -12.91
C PHE A 165 -0.05 -7.65 -12.57
N ASN A 166 -0.85 -6.72 -12.03
CA ASN A 166 -0.41 -5.34 -11.81
C ASN A 166 -0.16 -5.02 -10.32
N THR A 167 -0.49 -5.94 -9.42
CA THR A 167 -0.21 -5.81 -7.99
C THR A 167 0.64 -6.96 -7.49
N ASN A 168 1.29 -6.76 -6.35
CA ASN A 168 2.05 -7.82 -5.70
C ASN A 168 1.18 -8.79 -4.88
N PHE A 169 -0.15 -8.62 -4.82
CA PHE A 169 -1.04 -9.42 -3.97
C PHE A 169 -0.97 -10.93 -4.25
N ARG A 170 -0.85 -11.34 -5.52
CA ARG A 170 -0.78 -12.76 -5.92
C ARG A 170 0.59 -13.19 -6.46
N ILE A 171 1.14 -12.43 -7.42
CA ILE A 171 2.37 -12.81 -8.13
C ILE A 171 3.51 -11.93 -7.64
N LYS A 172 4.43 -12.53 -6.87
CA LYS A 172 5.69 -11.86 -6.49
C LYS A 172 6.59 -11.72 -7.72
N LEU A 173 6.57 -10.56 -8.38
CA LEU A 173 7.64 -10.22 -9.32
C LEU A 173 8.93 -10.00 -8.50
N ARG A 174 9.84 -10.98 -8.55
CA ARG A 174 11.09 -11.02 -7.78
C ARG A 174 11.83 -9.68 -7.80
N GLY A 175 12.15 -9.17 -6.61
CA GLY A 175 13.42 -8.47 -6.40
C GLY A 175 13.41 -7.09 -5.76
N ARG A 176 12.29 -6.48 -5.32
CA ARG A 176 12.37 -5.13 -4.72
C ARG A 176 11.38 -4.92 -3.57
N PHE A 177 11.99 -4.58 -2.42
CA PHE A 177 11.45 -4.12 -1.13
C PHE A 177 10.59 -5.07 -0.31
N LYS A 178 11.04 -5.29 0.95
CA LYS A 178 10.29 -5.63 2.18
C LYS A 178 9.10 -6.60 2.06
N ALA A 179 9.09 -7.47 1.06
CA ALA A 179 8.04 -8.47 0.87
C ALA A 179 7.80 -9.30 2.14
N GLU A 180 8.79 -9.43 3.03
CA GLU A 180 8.73 -10.16 4.30
C GLU A 180 7.88 -9.49 5.40
N ILE A 181 7.82 -8.15 5.51
CA ILE A 181 7.12 -7.49 6.64
C ILE A 181 5.60 -7.59 6.47
N TYR A 182 5.15 -7.33 5.25
CA TYR A 182 3.72 -7.29 4.91
C TYR A 182 3.24 -8.56 4.20
N GLU A 183 4.08 -9.59 4.08
CA GLU A 183 3.75 -10.79 3.31
C GLU A 183 2.47 -11.45 3.81
N LYS A 184 2.41 -11.62 5.13
CA LYS A 184 1.33 -12.31 5.80
C LYS A 184 0.02 -11.54 5.60
N GLU A 185 0.04 -10.24 5.85
CA GLU A 185 -1.12 -9.35 5.69
C GLU A 185 -1.62 -9.31 4.24
N MET A 186 -0.70 -9.23 3.28
CA MET A 186 -1.02 -9.23 1.86
C MET A 186 -1.66 -10.56 1.41
N ASN A 187 -1.13 -11.70 1.87
CA ASN A 187 -1.70 -13.01 1.61
C ASN A 187 -3.09 -13.17 2.26
N GLU A 188 -3.27 -12.66 3.48
CA GLU A 188 -4.58 -12.64 4.15
C GLU A 188 -5.60 -11.83 3.37
N ILE A 189 -5.23 -10.60 2.95
CA ILE A 189 -6.10 -9.76 2.12
C ILE A 189 -6.44 -10.45 0.80
N TYR A 190 -5.47 -11.07 0.14
CA TYR A 190 -5.72 -11.80 -1.10
C TYR A 190 -6.74 -12.93 -0.90
N ASN A 191 -6.62 -13.71 0.18
CA ASN A 191 -7.58 -14.75 0.50
C ASN A 191 -8.99 -14.19 0.79
N GLU A 192 -9.09 -13.04 1.45
CA GLU A 192 -10.37 -12.34 1.65
C GLU A 192 -10.99 -11.84 0.35
N LEU A 193 -10.18 -11.33 -0.59
CA LEU A 193 -10.64 -10.92 -1.92
C LEU A 193 -11.18 -12.11 -2.72
N VAL A 194 -10.56 -13.29 -2.58
CA VAL A 194 -11.02 -14.54 -3.18
C VAL A 194 -12.31 -15.03 -2.51
N ASP A 195 -12.39 -14.99 -1.19
CA ASP A 195 -13.59 -15.37 -0.44
C ASP A 195 -14.78 -14.46 -0.78
N LEU A 196 -14.55 -13.15 -0.95
CA LEU A 196 -15.55 -12.19 -1.44
C LEU A 196 -16.07 -12.56 -2.83
N GLN A 197 -15.16 -12.92 -3.76
CA GLN A 197 -15.52 -13.38 -5.09
C GLN A 197 -16.37 -14.66 -5.03
N ASN A 198 -15.99 -15.62 -4.20
CA ASN A 198 -16.72 -16.87 -4.03
C ASN A 198 -18.13 -16.61 -3.47
N MET A 199 -18.26 -15.75 -2.45
CA MET A 199 -19.58 -15.37 -1.92
C MET A 199 -20.45 -14.69 -2.98
N TYR A 200 -19.88 -13.80 -3.79
CA TYR A 200 -20.62 -13.14 -4.87
C TYR A 200 -21.09 -14.15 -5.92
N GLY A 201 -20.24 -15.11 -6.30
CA GLY A 201 -20.57 -16.20 -7.21
C GLY A 201 -21.71 -17.08 -6.69
N ILE A 202 -21.69 -17.45 -5.40
CA ILE A 202 -22.76 -18.21 -4.76
C ILE A 202 -24.11 -17.50 -4.89
N VAL A 203 -24.15 -16.19 -4.61
CA VAL A 203 -25.39 -15.39 -4.71
C VAL A 203 -25.88 -15.31 -6.16
N LEU A 204 -24.96 -15.05 -7.10
CA LEU A 204 -25.26 -14.95 -8.53
C LEU A 204 -25.82 -16.27 -9.08
N ASP A 205 -25.21 -17.40 -8.73
CA ASP A 205 -25.62 -18.72 -9.18
C ASP A 205 -26.95 -19.14 -8.55
N ASN A 206 -27.18 -18.82 -7.27
CA ASN A 206 -28.46 -19.08 -6.61
C ASN A 206 -29.61 -18.33 -7.31
N ILE A 207 -29.45 -17.02 -7.55
CA ILE A 207 -30.48 -16.20 -8.23
C ILE A 207 -30.70 -16.66 -9.68
N SER A 208 -29.63 -16.99 -10.40
CA SER A 208 -29.73 -17.47 -11.79
C SER A 208 -30.44 -18.82 -11.88
N SER A 209 -30.17 -19.72 -10.92
CA SER A 209 -30.82 -21.03 -10.83
C SER A 209 -32.30 -20.89 -10.48
N GLU A 210 -32.63 -20.00 -9.53
CA GLU A 210 -34.01 -19.70 -9.16
C GLU A 210 -34.84 -19.24 -10.38
N ILE A 211 -34.32 -18.30 -11.18
CA ILE A 211 -34.97 -17.85 -12.41
C ILE A 211 -35.13 -19.02 -13.40
N SER A 212 -34.07 -19.80 -13.60
CA SER A 212 -34.07 -20.94 -14.53
C SER A 212 -35.10 -21.99 -14.14
N ASP A 213 -35.27 -22.26 -12.86
CA ASP A 213 -36.24 -23.24 -12.36
C ASP A 213 -37.68 -22.73 -12.47
N LEU A 214 -37.91 -21.43 -12.29
CA LEU A 214 -39.22 -20.82 -12.54
C LEU A 214 -39.64 -20.91 -14.02
N ILE A 215 -38.71 -20.74 -14.95
CA ILE A 215 -38.97 -20.86 -16.40
C ILE A 215 -39.46 -22.28 -16.76
N LYS A 216 -38.95 -23.31 -16.08
CA LYS A 216 -39.35 -24.71 -16.31
C LYS A 216 -40.75 -25.04 -15.81
N VAL A 217 -41.34 -24.22 -14.93
CA VAL A 217 -42.70 -24.44 -14.43
C VAL A 217 -43.70 -24.13 -15.53
N GLU A 218 -44.44 -25.15 -15.98
CA GLU A 218 -45.39 -25.01 -17.10
C GLU A 218 -46.71 -24.35 -16.70
N ASP A 219 -47.20 -24.63 -15.48
CA ASP A 219 -48.43 -24.05 -14.94
C ASP A 219 -48.17 -22.61 -14.44
N LEU A 220 -48.84 -21.64 -15.07
CA LEU A 220 -48.70 -20.22 -14.74
C LEU A 220 -49.20 -19.86 -13.34
N ASN A 221 -50.25 -20.53 -12.83
CA ASN A 221 -50.74 -20.30 -11.47
C ASN A 221 -49.75 -20.84 -10.44
N GLU A 222 -49.14 -22.00 -10.72
CA GLU A 222 -48.07 -22.55 -9.88
C GLU A 222 -46.85 -21.61 -9.89
N ARG A 223 -46.47 -21.12 -11.07
CA ARG A 223 -45.37 -20.16 -11.25
C ARG A 223 -45.63 -18.88 -10.48
N GLU A 224 -46.82 -18.28 -10.58
CA GLU A 224 -47.21 -17.07 -9.85
C GLU A 224 -47.08 -17.26 -8.33
N ARG A 225 -47.58 -18.37 -7.80
CA ARG A 225 -47.44 -18.69 -6.36
C ARG A 225 -45.98 -18.78 -5.93
N LYS A 226 -45.14 -19.45 -6.74
CA LYS A 226 -43.69 -19.57 -6.47
C LYS A 226 -43.02 -18.19 -6.49
N VAL A 227 -43.33 -17.34 -7.46
CA VAL A 227 -42.79 -15.97 -7.54
C VAL A 227 -43.21 -15.13 -6.33
N ILE A 228 -44.48 -15.18 -5.92
CA ILE A 228 -44.96 -14.45 -4.73
C ILE A 228 -44.23 -14.91 -3.47
N SER A 229 -44.04 -16.22 -3.30
CA SER A 229 -43.29 -16.79 -2.16
C SER A 229 -41.84 -16.31 -2.13
N ILE A 230 -41.19 -16.27 -3.30
CA ILE A 230 -39.83 -15.77 -3.48
C ILE A 230 -39.72 -14.28 -3.09
N LEU A 231 -40.65 -13.45 -3.56
CA LEU A 231 -40.66 -12.01 -3.26
C LEU A 231 -40.92 -11.70 -1.78
N LYS A 232 -41.63 -12.60 -1.09
CA LYS A 232 -41.87 -12.53 0.36
C LYS A 232 -40.76 -13.17 1.20
N SER A 233 -39.71 -13.72 0.56
CA SER A 233 -38.66 -14.49 1.23
C SER A 233 -39.21 -15.63 2.10
N GLU A 234 -40.28 -16.30 1.64
CA GLU A 234 -40.92 -17.42 2.36
C GLU A 234 -40.24 -18.77 2.02
N ASN A 235 -39.54 -18.84 0.89
CA ASN A 235 -38.84 -20.05 0.45
C ASN A 235 -37.44 -20.15 1.05
N LYS A 236 -37.11 -21.35 1.55
CA LYS A 236 -35.75 -21.68 1.96
C LYS A 236 -34.89 -21.95 0.73
N ILE A 237 -33.65 -21.48 0.75
CA ILE A 237 -32.67 -21.80 -0.29
C ILE A 237 -32.16 -23.24 -0.14
N ASN A 238 -31.46 -23.71 -1.17
CA ASN A 238 -30.76 -25.00 -1.12
C ASN A 238 -29.79 -25.04 0.08
N LYS A 239 -29.85 -26.14 0.86
CA LYS A 239 -28.98 -26.38 2.02
C LYS A 239 -27.50 -26.24 1.67
N GLU A 240 -27.07 -26.74 0.52
CA GLU A 240 -25.68 -26.67 0.06
C GLU A 240 -25.24 -25.22 -0.16
N VAL A 241 -26.08 -24.40 -0.79
CA VAL A 241 -25.83 -22.96 -1.00
C VAL A 241 -25.70 -22.23 0.34
N LYS A 242 -26.60 -22.52 1.30
CA LYS A 242 -26.53 -22.01 2.67
C LYS A 242 -25.20 -22.38 3.34
N GLU A 243 -24.83 -23.65 3.29
CA GLU A 243 -23.61 -24.16 3.93
C GLU A 243 -22.34 -23.56 3.31
N GLN A 244 -22.26 -23.46 1.98
CA GLN A 244 -21.12 -22.85 1.29
C GLN A 244 -20.95 -21.36 1.67
N PHE A 245 -22.05 -20.59 1.66
CA PHE A 245 -22.00 -19.17 2.02
C PHE A 245 -21.60 -18.98 3.49
N LEU A 246 -22.23 -19.72 4.41
CA LEU A 246 -21.93 -19.64 5.84
C LEU A 246 -20.52 -20.12 6.16
N HIS A 247 -20.02 -21.14 5.46
CA HIS A 247 -18.65 -21.62 5.64
C HIS A 247 -17.62 -20.51 5.39
N ILE A 248 -17.81 -19.70 4.34
CA ILE A 248 -16.94 -18.55 4.07
C ILE A 248 -17.14 -17.48 5.13
N PHE A 249 -18.38 -17.06 5.38
CA PHE A 249 -18.67 -15.96 6.30
C PHE A 249 -18.21 -16.24 7.75
N ASN A 250 -18.36 -17.49 8.21
CA ASN A 250 -18.00 -17.88 9.57
C ASN A 250 -16.50 -17.77 9.86
N LYS A 251 -15.62 -17.79 8.83
CA LYS A 251 -14.18 -17.51 9.01
C LYS A 251 -13.91 -16.12 9.61
N TYR A 252 -14.82 -15.18 9.39
CA TYR A 252 -14.63 -13.77 9.72
C TYR A 252 -15.59 -13.27 10.82
N LYS A 253 -16.52 -14.12 11.25
CA LYS A 253 -17.60 -13.77 12.18
C LYS A 253 -17.11 -13.31 13.56
N GLU A 254 -15.95 -13.80 14.00
CA GLU A 254 -15.34 -13.43 15.30
C GLU A 254 -14.58 -12.09 15.25
N ASN A 255 -14.54 -11.41 14.09
CA ASN A 255 -13.93 -10.10 14.01
C ASN A 255 -14.84 -9.05 14.69
N LYS A 256 -14.31 -8.35 15.70
CA LYS A 256 -15.07 -7.35 16.49
C LYS A 256 -15.81 -6.32 15.64
N LEU A 257 -15.21 -5.84 14.54
CA LEU A 257 -15.84 -4.84 13.66
C LEU A 257 -17.03 -5.41 12.87
N LEU A 258 -16.96 -6.70 12.50
CA LEU A 258 -18.07 -7.41 11.87
C LEU A 258 -19.13 -7.74 12.91
N GLU A 259 -18.73 -8.21 14.09
CA GLU A 259 -19.61 -8.60 15.21
C GLU A 259 -20.54 -7.47 15.63
N GLU A 260 -20.03 -6.24 15.77
CA GLU A 260 -20.85 -5.07 16.12
C GLU A 260 -21.88 -4.73 15.05
N LYS A 261 -21.51 -4.83 13.76
CA LYS A 261 -22.39 -4.50 12.64
C LYS A 261 -23.49 -5.55 12.40
N ILE A 262 -23.22 -6.80 12.72
CA ILE A 262 -24.17 -7.91 12.58
C ILE A 262 -24.92 -8.23 13.89
N LYS A 263 -24.67 -7.45 14.95
CA LYS A 263 -25.26 -7.67 16.27
C LYS A 263 -26.78 -7.59 16.20
N GLY A 264 -27.44 -8.65 16.70
CA GLY A 264 -28.90 -8.75 16.69
C GLY A 264 -29.49 -9.33 15.40
N ILE A 265 -28.69 -9.54 14.35
CA ILE A 265 -29.12 -10.23 13.12
C ILE A 265 -29.01 -11.74 13.34
N LYS A 266 -30.09 -12.46 13.05
CA LYS A 266 -30.05 -13.93 12.98
C LYS A 266 -29.51 -14.36 11.61
N ILE A 267 -28.19 -14.27 11.44
CA ILE A 267 -27.48 -14.51 10.17
C ILE A 267 -27.91 -15.81 9.51
N GLU A 268 -28.00 -16.90 10.28
CA GLU A 268 -28.41 -18.20 9.76
C GLU A 268 -29.83 -18.18 9.18
N ASN A 269 -30.74 -17.41 9.78
CA ASN A 269 -32.10 -17.24 9.27
C ASN A 269 -32.09 -16.40 7.99
N GLU A 270 -31.37 -15.28 7.97
CA GLU A 270 -31.28 -14.44 6.76
C GLU A 270 -30.74 -15.24 5.57
N VAL A 271 -29.65 -15.99 5.78
CA VAL A 271 -29.08 -16.86 4.74
C VAL A 271 -30.04 -17.97 4.35
N GLU A 272 -30.75 -18.58 5.31
CA GLU A 272 -31.73 -19.63 5.03
C GLU A 272 -32.85 -19.19 4.09
N TYR A 273 -33.25 -17.92 4.14
CA TYR A 273 -34.25 -17.33 3.24
C TYR A 273 -33.63 -16.58 2.05
N GLY A 274 -32.31 -16.71 1.81
CA GLY A 274 -31.63 -16.12 0.66
C GLY A 274 -31.45 -14.59 0.74
N ASN A 275 -31.52 -14.01 1.93
CA ASN A 275 -31.29 -12.59 2.19
C ASN A 275 -29.79 -12.33 2.44
N PHE A 276 -28.99 -12.45 1.38
CA PHE A 276 -27.53 -12.29 1.46
C PHE A 276 -27.08 -10.82 1.52
N LEU A 277 -27.93 -9.89 1.06
CA LEU A 277 -27.57 -8.49 0.80
C LEU A 277 -26.82 -7.83 1.96
N LEU A 278 -27.42 -7.85 3.15
CA LEU A 278 -26.89 -7.18 4.34
C LEU A 278 -25.57 -7.82 4.80
N ILE A 279 -25.51 -9.15 4.79
CA ILE A 279 -24.36 -9.92 5.25
C ILE A 279 -23.19 -9.71 4.29
N PHE A 280 -23.42 -9.82 2.99
CA PHE A 280 -22.41 -9.59 1.96
C PHE A 280 -21.88 -8.17 2.02
N ASN A 281 -22.74 -7.15 2.07
CA ASN A 281 -22.30 -5.75 2.15
C ASN A 281 -21.52 -5.46 3.43
N THR A 282 -21.86 -6.12 4.53
CA THR A 282 -21.11 -6.02 5.79
C THR A 282 -19.70 -6.61 5.64
N TYR A 283 -19.58 -7.75 4.98
CA TYR A 283 -18.30 -8.38 4.67
C TYR A 283 -17.46 -7.57 3.65
N LEU A 284 -18.06 -7.10 2.56
CA LEU A 284 -17.40 -6.21 1.59
C LEU A 284 -16.79 -4.98 2.26
N ASN A 285 -17.56 -4.31 3.13
CA ASN A 285 -17.07 -3.16 3.88
C ASN A 285 -15.91 -3.50 4.82
N TYR A 286 -15.93 -4.69 5.42
CA TYR A 286 -14.81 -5.18 6.23
C TYR A 286 -13.53 -5.32 5.39
N VAL A 287 -13.62 -5.97 4.23
CA VAL A 287 -12.48 -6.14 3.31
C VAL A 287 -11.96 -4.79 2.82
N ILE A 288 -12.84 -3.87 2.42
CA ILE A 288 -12.48 -2.50 2.03
C ILE A 288 -11.66 -1.80 3.12
N ASN A 289 -12.10 -1.90 4.38
CA ASN A 289 -11.41 -1.26 5.49
C ASN A 289 -10.02 -1.87 5.73
N LYS A 290 -9.91 -3.21 5.67
CA LYS A 290 -8.62 -3.90 5.84
C LYS A 290 -7.62 -3.51 4.75
N VAL A 291 -8.06 -3.45 3.50
CA VAL A 291 -7.26 -2.99 2.36
C VAL A 291 -6.79 -1.54 2.55
N LYS A 292 -7.68 -0.64 3.00
CA LYS A 292 -7.33 0.75 3.26
C LYS A 292 -6.26 0.88 4.35
N GLU A 293 -6.43 0.15 5.45
CA GLU A 293 -5.48 0.15 6.56
C GLU A 293 -4.10 -0.34 6.12
N TYR A 294 -4.06 -1.45 5.37
CA TYR A 294 -2.83 -1.97 4.76
C TYR A 294 -2.07 -0.89 3.98
N PHE A 295 -2.75 -0.21 3.06
CA PHE A 295 -2.08 0.80 2.24
C PHE A 295 -1.64 2.02 3.05
N ILE A 296 -2.41 2.44 4.06
CA ILE A 296 -2.01 3.54 4.97
C ILE A 296 -0.72 3.17 5.72
N ASN A 297 -0.61 1.92 6.18
CA ASN A 297 0.58 1.45 6.89
C ASN A 297 1.81 1.39 5.97
N VAL A 298 1.62 0.89 4.74
CA VAL A 298 2.69 0.87 3.73
C VAL A 298 3.17 2.28 3.38
N GLU A 299 2.26 3.25 3.21
CA GLU A 299 2.63 4.64 2.92
C GLU A 299 3.42 5.29 4.07
N LYS A 300 2.97 5.09 5.31
CA LYS A 300 3.68 5.59 6.50
C LYS A 300 5.09 5.03 6.59
N ASP A 301 5.26 3.74 6.32
CA ASP A 301 6.58 3.09 6.37
C ASP A 301 7.52 3.62 5.28
N ILE A 302 7.01 3.89 4.08
CA ILE A 302 7.77 4.50 2.98
C ILE A 302 8.20 5.92 3.36
N GLU A 303 7.29 6.71 3.94
CA GLU A 303 7.57 8.08 4.40
C GLU A 303 8.60 8.11 5.53
N GLU A 304 8.47 7.26 6.55
CA GLU A 304 9.43 7.15 7.63
C GLU A 304 10.83 6.75 7.13
N GLU A 305 10.90 5.82 6.17
CA GLU A 305 12.18 5.38 5.61
C GLU A 305 12.86 6.49 4.81
N PHE A 306 12.08 7.30 4.09
CA PHE A 306 12.58 8.48 3.39
C PHE A 306 13.12 9.52 4.38
N LEU A 307 12.40 9.81 5.46
CA LEU A 307 12.83 10.75 6.50
C LEU A 307 14.13 10.29 7.19
N LYS A 308 14.23 9.00 7.54
CA LYS A 308 15.43 8.41 8.18
C LYS A 308 16.68 8.49 7.31
N LYS A 309 16.54 8.49 5.98
CA LYS A 309 17.66 8.56 5.02
C LYS A 309 18.15 9.97 4.73
N ASN A 310 17.34 10.99 5.04
CA ASN A 310 17.63 12.39 4.71
C ASN A 310 17.88 13.28 5.95
N LEU A 311 17.70 12.73 7.16
CA LEU A 311 18.25 13.25 8.42
C LEU A 311 19.72 12.82 8.56
#